data_AF-A0A447N871-F1
#
_entry.id   AF-A0A447N871-F1
#
_cell.length_a   1.000
_cell.length_b   1.000
_cell.length_c   1.000
_cell.angle_alpha   90.00
_cell.angle_beta   90.00
_cell.angle_gamma   90.00
#
_symmetry.space_group_name_H-M   'P 1'
#
loop_
_entity.id
_entity.type
_entity.pdbx_description
1 polymer ?
#
loop_
_entity_poly.entity_id
_entity_poly.type
_entity_poly.pdbx_seq_one_letter_code
_entity_poly.pdbx_strand_id
1 'polypeptide(L)'
;MSFCPQATLTGWLVEYPHLVILRTLSKAFALAGLRCGFTLANEEVINLLLKVIAPYPLSTPVADIAAQALSPQGINAMRDRVAQTVQERQYLVNALQQTACVEHVFGL
;
A
#
# COMPACT_ATOMS: atom_id res chain seq x y z
N MET A 1 1.36 4.43 4.72
CA MET A 1 1.93 3.96 3.43
C MET A 1 2.70 2.68 3.75
N SER A 2 2.58 1.57 3.02
CA SER A 2 2.99 0.23 3.54
C SER A 2 4.46 0.07 3.98
N PHE A 3 5.37 0.96 3.55
CA PHE A 3 6.78 0.99 3.97
C PHE A 3 7.08 1.97 5.12
N CYS A 4 6.10 2.79 5.50
CA CYS A 4 6.09 3.70 6.65
C CYS A 4 4.70 3.63 7.31
N PRO A 5 4.37 2.52 7.99
CA PRO A 5 3.04 2.30 8.54
C PRO A 5 2.65 3.36 9.59
N GLN A 6 3.60 3.89 10.35
CA GLN A 6 3.42 4.94 11.36
C GLN A 6 2.92 6.27 10.78
N ALA A 7 3.23 6.57 9.52
CA ALA A 7 2.78 7.80 8.84
C ALA A 7 1.40 7.63 8.18
N THR A 8 0.59 6.67 8.64
CA THR A 8 -0.77 6.46 8.11
C THR A 8 -1.73 7.50 8.67
N LEU A 9 -2.56 8.10 7.82
CA LEU A 9 -3.61 9.04 8.22
C LEU A 9 -4.94 8.36 8.51
N THR A 10 -4.96 7.03 8.66
CA THR A 10 -6.19 6.27 8.89
C THR A 10 -6.90 6.65 10.19
N GLY A 11 -6.16 7.09 11.22
CA GLY A 11 -6.75 7.60 12.46
C GLY A 11 -7.51 8.91 12.28
N TRP A 12 -7.16 9.70 11.25
CA TRP A 12 -7.77 11.00 11.00
C TRP A 12 -9.13 10.90 10.30
N LEU A 13 -9.56 9.70 9.88
CA LEU A 13 -10.88 9.52 9.26
C LEU A 13 -12.01 10.02 10.18
N VAL A 14 -11.85 9.91 11.50
CA VAL A 14 -12.82 10.40 12.48
C VAL A 14 -12.92 11.93 12.51
N GLU A 15 -11.80 12.62 12.28
CA GLU A 15 -11.71 14.08 12.36
C GLU A 15 -12.08 14.76 11.04
N TYR A 16 -11.84 14.10 9.91
CA TYR A 16 -12.00 14.67 8.57
C TYR A 16 -13.02 13.87 7.73
N PRO A 17 -14.30 14.28 7.69
CA PRO A 17 -15.35 13.61 6.93
C PRO A 17 -15.04 13.41 5.44
N HIS A 18 -14.27 14.34 4.85
CA HIS A 18 -13.90 14.38 3.44
C HIS A 18 -12.55 13.71 3.12
N LEU A 19 -11.89 13.07 4.11
CA LEU A 19 -10.63 12.39 3.91
C LEU A 19 -10.82 11.06 3.15
N VAL A 20 -10.05 10.87 2.09
CA VAL A 20 -10.00 9.65 1.29
C VAL A 20 -8.58 9.11 1.26
N ILE A 21 -8.41 7.84 1.65
CA ILE A 21 -7.11 7.17 1.71
C ILE A 21 -7.12 6.00 0.74
N LEU A 22 -6.18 6.00 -0.21
CA LEU A 22 -6.00 4.92 -1.17
C LEU A 22 -4.98 3.90 -0.65
N ARG A 23 -5.30 2.61 -0.79
CA ARG A 23 -4.45 1.48 -0.46
C ARG A 23 -4.36 0.51 -1.64
N THR A 24 -3.27 -0.28 -1.70
CA THR A 24 -3.05 -1.24 -2.79
C THR A 24 -2.29 -2.47 -2.32
N LEU A 25 -2.59 -3.61 -2.93
CA LEU A 25 -1.78 -4.84 -2.81
C LEU A 25 -0.61 -4.88 -3.81
N SER A 26 -0.47 -3.88 -4.66
CA SER A 26 0.51 -3.93 -5.77
C SER A 26 1.98 -3.74 -5.36
N LYS A 27 2.24 -3.22 -4.15
CA LYS A 27 3.59 -2.81 -3.72
C LYS A 27 4.12 -3.72 -2.61
N ALA A 28 3.95 -3.37 -1.34
CA ALA A 28 4.47 -4.14 -0.21
C ALA A 28 3.98 -5.61 -0.18
N PHE A 29 2.76 -5.87 -0.65
CA PHE A 29 2.22 -7.23 -0.76
C PHE A 29 2.73 -8.01 -1.98
N ALA A 30 3.51 -7.39 -2.87
CA ALA A 30 4.05 -7.95 -4.12
C ALA A 30 2.99 -8.58 -5.05
N LEU A 31 1.75 -8.09 -5.04
CA LEU A 31 0.64 -8.62 -5.81
C LEU A 31 0.16 -7.63 -6.88
N ALA A 32 1.09 -7.03 -7.62
CA ALA A 32 0.78 -6.05 -8.67
C ALA A 32 -0.15 -6.62 -9.76
N GLY A 33 0.04 -7.90 -10.11
CA GLY A 33 -0.75 -8.60 -11.12
C GLY A 33 -2.22 -8.81 -10.75
N LEU A 34 -2.56 -8.79 -9.45
CA LEU A 34 -3.94 -8.94 -9.01
C LEU A 34 -4.82 -7.72 -9.34
N ARG A 35 -4.21 -6.56 -9.61
CA ARG A 35 -4.93 -5.30 -9.83
C ARG A 35 -5.93 -4.96 -8.71
N CYS A 36 -5.61 -5.34 -7.48
CA CYS A 36 -6.46 -5.14 -6.31
C CYS A 36 -6.01 -3.91 -5.48
N GLY A 37 -6.96 -3.03 -5.20
CA GLY A 37 -6.79 -1.83 -4.38
C GLY A 37 -8.02 -1.55 -3.53
N PHE A 38 -7.88 -0.65 -2.55
CA PHE A 38 -8.92 -0.30 -1.60
C PHE A 38 -8.97 1.21 -1.37
N THR A 39 -10.16 1.68 -1.02
CA THR A 39 -10.38 3.04 -0.56
C THR A 39 -10.88 2.99 0.88
N LEU A 40 -10.25 3.75 1.76
CA LEU A 40 -10.71 3.98 3.13
C LEU A 40 -11.21 5.42 3.21
N ALA A 41 -12.47 5.62 3.54
CA ALA A 41 -13.11 6.91 3.70
C ALA A 41 -14.29 6.77 4.66
N ASN A 42 -14.89 7.89 5.06
CA ASN A 42 -16.14 7.86 5.82
C ASN A 42 -17.28 7.25 5.01
N GLU A 43 -18.27 6.70 5.72
CA GLU A 43 -19.38 5.94 5.14
C GLU A 43 -20.11 6.71 4.03
N GLU A 44 -20.36 8.01 4.23
CA GLU A 44 -21.00 8.89 3.24
C GLU A 44 -20.24 8.89 1.89
N VAL A 45 -18.91 9.03 1.95
CA VAL A 45 -18.05 9.02 0.76
C VAL A 45 -18.02 7.63 0.12
N ILE A 46 -17.91 6.57 0.92
CA ILE A 46 -17.93 5.19 0.40
C ILE A 46 -19.25 4.89 -0.31
N ASN A 47 -20.39 5.29 0.27
CA ASN A 47 -21.71 5.10 -0.32
C ASN A 47 -21.87 5.86 -1.65
N LEU A 48 -21.26 7.04 -1.79
CA LEU A 48 -21.21 7.75 -3.06
C LEU A 48 -20.37 7.01 -4.10
N LEU A 49 -19.19 6.50 -3.72
CA LEU A 49 -18.32 5.73 -4.61
C LEU A 49 -18.98 4.43 -5.09
N LEU A 50 -19.72 3.75 -4.21
CA LEU A 50 -20.44 2.52 -4.55
C LEU A 50 -21.57 2.74 -5.57
N LYS A 51 -22.09 3.96 -5.73
CA LYS A 51 -23.09 4.27 -6.77
C LYS A 51 -22.50 4.36 -8.16
N VAL A 52 -21.19 4.63 -8.28
CA VAL A 52 -20.49 4.84 -9.56
C VAL A 52 -19.54 3.71 -9.93
N ILE A 53 -19.30 2.76 -9.01
CA ILE A 53 -18.47 1.60 -9.28
C ILE A 53 -19.16 0.64 -10.25
N ALA A 54 -18.38 -0.01 -11.11
CA ALA A 54 -18.90 -1.03 -12.02
C ALA A 54 -19.51 -2.21 -11.24
N PRO A 55 -20.57 -2.86 -11.78
CA PRO A 55 -21.05 -4.12 -11.21
C PRO A 55 -19.94 -5.17 -11.28
N TYR A 56 -19.72 -5.89 -10.17
CA TYR A 56 -18.66 -6.91 -10.04
C TYR A 56 -17.25 -6.40 -10.39
N PRO A 57 -16.71 -5.42 -9.65
CA PRO A 57 -15.43 -4.78 -9.97
C PRO A 57 -14.21 -5.66 -9.71
N LEU A 58 -14.40 -6.85 -9.10
CA LEU A 58 -13.34 -7.76 -8.70
C LEU A 58 -13.71 -9.18 -9.11
N SER A 59 -12.79 -9.89 -9.76
CA SER A 59 -12.99 -11.28 -10.14
C SER A 59 -12.80 -12.22 -8.93
N THR A 60 -13.53 -13.34 -8.92
CA THR A 60 -13.42 -14.38 -7.88
C THR A 60 -11.98 -14.83 -7.59
N PRO A 61 -11.12 -15.15 -8.59
CA PRO A 61 -9.75 -15.57 -8.29
C PRO A 61 -8.92 -14.47 -7.63
N VAL A 62 -9.15 -13.20 -8.01
CA VAL A 62 -8.47 -12.07 -7.37
C VAL A 62 -8.93 -11.90 -5.93
N ALA A 63 -10.25 -12.01 -5.67
CA ALA A 63 -10.81 -11.91 -4.33
C ALA A 63 -10.27 -12.99 -3.39
N ASP A 64 -10.16 -14.24 -3.87
CA ASP A 64 -9.63 -15.36 -3.11
C ASP A 64 -8.15 -15.16 -2.74
N ILE A 65 -7.30 -14.88 -3.73
CA ILE A 65 -5.86 -14.65 -3.49
C ILE A 65 -5.65 -13.41 -2.60
N ALA A 66 -6.44 -12.35 -2.78
CA ALA A 66 -6.39 -11.16 -1.95
C ALA A 66 -6.76 -11.48 -0.49
N ALA A 67 -7.79 -12.31 -0.25
CA ALA A 67 -8.18 -12.74 1.08
C ALA A 67 -7.06 -13.56 1.76
N GLN A 68 -6.42 -14.48 1.03
CA GLN A 68 -5.27 -15.24 1.51
C GLN A 68 -4.08 -14.33 1.84
N ALA A 69 -3.80 -13.33 1.01
CA ALA A 69 -2.73 -12.37 1.24
C ALA A 69 -2.97 -11.45 2.45
N LEU A 70 -4.24 -11.21 2.81
CA LEU A 70 -4.65 -10.41 3.96
C LEU A 70 -4.81 -11.26 5.25
N SER A 71 -4.58 -12.57 5.19
CA SER A 71 -4.52 -13.44 6.36
C SER A 71 -3.40 -13.03 7.33
N PRO A 72 -3.44 -13.42 8.62
CA PRO A 72 -2.36 -13.15 9.56
C PRO A 72 -0.97 -13.59 9.06
N GLN A 73 -0.87 -14.75 8.40
CA GLN A 73 0.38 -15.19 7.79
C GLN A 73 0.79 -14.28 6.62
N GLY A 74 -0.15 -13.92 5.75
CA GLY A 74 0.11 -13.02 4.62
C GLY A 74 0.56 -11.62 5.04
N ILE A 75 0.01 -11.08 6.13
CA ILE A 75 0.43 -9.82 6.73
C ILE A 75 1.87 -9.92 7.27
N ASN A 76 2.23 -11.02 7.93
CA ASN A 76 3.61 -11.23 8.40
C ASN A 76 4.58 -11.30 7.22
N ALA A 77 4.27 -12.10 6.20
CA ALA A 77 5.09 -12.16 4.99
C ALA A 77 5.21 -10.80 4.27
N MET A 78 4.17 -9.95 4.33
CA MET A 78 4.24 -8.58 3.83
C MET A 78 5.20 -7.71 4.66
N ARG A 79 5.15 -7.81 6.00
CA ARG A 79 6.06 -7.07 6.89
C ARG A 79 7.52 -7.48 6.66
N ASP A 80 7.79 -8.75 6.48
CA ASP A 80 9.15 -9.25 6.19
C ASP A 80 9.68 -8.67 4.88
N ARG A 81 8.85 -8.66 3.83
CA ARG A 81 9.18 -8.02 2.54
C ARG A 81 9.43 -6.52 2.66
N VAL A 82 8.65 -5.83 3.51
CA VAL A 82 8.86 -4.40 3.80
C VAL A 82 10.20 -4.19 4.50
N ALA A 83 10.51 -4.97 5.54
CA ALA A 83 11.76 -4.88 6.27
C ALA A 83 12.97 -5.10 5.34
N GLN A 84 12.92 -6.15 4.52
CA GLN A 84 13.94 -6.42 3.51
C GLN A 84 14.10 -5.24 2.54
N THR A 85 13.00 -4.74 1.98
CA THR A 85 13.05 -3.63 1.02
C THR A 85 13.63 -2.36 1.64
N VAL A 86 13.32 -2.08 2.91
CA VAL A 86 13.87 -0.92 3.63
C VAL A 86 15.37 -1.07 3.88
N GLN A 87 15.84 -2.27 4.21
CA GLN A 87 17.26 -2.56 4.35
C GLN A 87 18.01 -2.40 3.02
N GLU A 88 17.49 -2.98 1.94
CA GLU A 88 18.08 -2.85 0.60
C GLU A 88 18.09 -1.41 0.11
N ARG A 89 17.04 -0.63 0.42
CA ARG A 89 17.00 0.80 0.14
C ARG A 89 18.17 1.51 0.82
N GLN A 90 18.45 1.23 2.10
CA GLN A 90 19.56 1.88 2.81
C GLN A 90 20.91 1.51 2.20
N TYR A 91 21.11 0.25 1.84
CA TYR A 91 22.30 -0.20 1.14
C TYR A 91 22.49 0.57 -0.18
N LEU A 92 21.43 0.66 -0.99
CA LEU A 92 21.48 1.34 -2.28
C LEU A 92 21.72 2.85 -2.14
N VAL A 93 21.09 3.50 -1.17
CA VAL A 93 21.34 4.92 -0.86
C VAL A 93 22.81 5.16 -0.55
N ASN A 94 23.41 4.33 0.31
CA ASN A 94 24.82 4.46 0.69
C ASN A 94 25.75 4.24 -0.52
N ALA A 95 25.44 3.26 -1.39
CA ALA A 95 26.23 2.99 -2.58
C ALA A 95 26.15 4.13 -3.62
N LEU A 96 24.95 4.67 -3.84
CA LEU A 96 24.73 5.77 -4.78
C LEU A 96 25.43 7.05 -4.35
N GLN A 97 25.49 7.35 -3.05
CA GLN A 97 26.23 8.50 -2.52
C GLN A 97 27.73 8.48 -2.83
N GLN A 98 28.30 7.31 -3.08
CA GLN A 98 29.72 7.14 -3.42
C GLN A 98 29.98 7.14 -4.94
N THR A 99 28.93 7.28 -5.76
CA THR A 99 29.04 7.20 -7.21
C THR A 99 29.25 8.59 -7.80
N ALA A 100 30.35 8.79 -8.53
CA ALA A 100 30.77 10.11 -9.01
C ALA A 100 29.76 10.84 -9.91
N CYS A 101 28.89 10.12 -10.63
CA CYS A 101 27.86 10.72 -11.49
C CYS A 101 26.53 11.02 -10.76
N VAL A 102 26.44 10.73 -9.46
CA VAL A 102 25.23 10.96 -8.66
C VAL A 102 25.39 12.26 -7.88
N GLU A 103 24.63 13.28 -8.26
CA GLU A 103 24.68 14.59 -7.60
C GLU A 103 23.91 14.61 -6.27
N HIS A 104 22.73 13.97 -6.24
CA HIS A 104 21.86 13.96 -5.07
C HIS A 104 21.16 12.62 -4.89
N VAL A 105 21.13 12.15 -3.63
CA VAL A 105 20.36 10.97 -3.22
C VAL A 105 19.31 11.39 -2.20
N PHE A 106 18.04 11.25 -2.55
CA PHE A 106 16.92 11.50 -1.65
C PHE A 106 16.70 10.29 -0.74
N GLY A 107 17.31 10.31 0.44
CA GLY A 107 17.02 9.39 1.54
C GLY A 107 15.76 9.82 2.31
N LEU A 108 14.98 8.85 2.79
CA LEU A 108 13.90 9.06 3.77
C LEU A 108 14.47 9.06 5.19
#